data_AF-A0A918F943-F1
#
_entry.id   AF-A0A918F943-F1
#
_cell.length_a   1.000
_cell.length_b   1.000
_cell.length_c   1.000
_cell.angle_alpha   90.00
_cell.angle_beta   90.00
_cell.angle_gamma   90.00
#
_symmetry.space_group_name_H-M   'P 1'
#
loop_
_entity.id
_entity.type
_entity.pdbx_description
1 polymer ?
#
loop_
_entity_poly.entity_id
_entity_poly.type
_entity_poly.pdbx_seq_one_letter_code
_entity_poly.pdbx_strand_id
1 'polypeptide(L)'
;MDSELPGDFGPHNAISELIRWNAPLSKLIGAATRNDGSEGPSVRLERSAVVDVLQRCVSGDLRLEDLPEWARVALQLDHVEIAEADVDLLTEFLHRVSSPELFGAVTTDVCTAWIRRLEPPVSLPDETRVETREDFVRFLEEMLIDLQHNPEEWENPTLKSFLDAWAAWVGALPRWYAKRGEEMPDQPDWKLLAAMVSAARIYE
;
A
#
# COMPACT_ATOMS: atom_id res chain seq x y z
N MET A 1 15.29 34.72 -25.08
CA MET A 1 13.86 34.69 -24.76
C MET A 1 13.76 33.79 -23.54
N ASP A 2 14.08 34.40 -22.40
CA ASP A 2 14.04 33.77 -21.09
C ASP A 2 12.59 33.46 -20.75
N SER A 3 12.24 32.17 -20.67
CA SER A 3 10.93 31.76 -20.19
C SER A 3 11.00 31.67 -18.66
N GLU A 4 10.14 32.45 -18.02
CA GLU A 4 9.94 32.60 -16.60
C GLU A 4 9.95 31.26 -15.83
N LEU A 5 10.74 31.24 -14.76
CA LEU A 5 10.78 30.18 -13.75
C LEU A 5 9.49 30.21 -12.90
N PRO A 6 8.73 29.11 -12.72
CA PRO A 6 7.82 28.98 -11.61
C PRO A 6 8.64 28.41 -10.44
N GLY A 7 9.45 29.27 -9.81
CA GLY A 7 10.44 28.87 -8.81
C GLY A 7 10.17 29.39 -7.40
N ASP A 8 8.97 29.93 -7.13
CA ASP A 8 8.62 30.46 -5.82
C ASP A 8 7.48 29.63 -5.21
N PHE A 9 7.86 28.53 -4.59
CA PHE A 9 6.96 27.77 -3.73
C PHE A 9 6.89 28.53 -2.39
N GLY A 10 5.69 28.92 -1.96
CA GLY A 10 5.51 29.38 -0.58
C GLY A 10 6.03 28.34 0.43
N PRO A 11 6.40 28.74 1.66
CA PRO A 11 7.19 27.92 2.58
C PRO A 11 6.65 26.49 2.81
N HIS A 12 5.34 26.35 3.02
CA HIS A 12 4.68 25.05 3.20
C HIS A 12 4.59 24.20 1.94
N ASN A 13 4.53 24.86 0.78
CA ASN A 13 4.42 24.16 -0.50
C ASN A 13 5.74 23.44 -0.81
N ALA A 14 6.90 24.02 -0.45
CA ALA A 14 8.20 23.39 -0.67
C ALA A 14 8.37 22.07 0.09
N ILE A 15 7.96 22.02 1.37
CA ILE A 15 8.06 20.81 2.20
C ILE A 15 7.06 19.75 1.70
N SER A 16 5.83 20.15 1.36
CA SER A 16 4.83 19.25 0.78
C SER A 16 5.29 18.64 -0.55
N GLU A 17 5.88 19.45 -1.43
CA GLU A 17 6.41 18.99 -2.72
C GLU A 17 7.63 18.08 -2.56
N LEU A 18 8.44 18.28 -1.52
CA LEU A 18 9.52 17.35 -1.14
C LEU A 18 8.95 16.01 -0.67
N ILE A 19 8.00 16.01 0.28
CA ILE A 19 7.38 14.77 0.79
C ILE A 19 6.76 13.96 -0.34
N ARG A 20 6.08 14.62 -1.29
CA ARG A 20 5.46 13.96 -2.46
C ARG A 20 6.45 13.67 -3.60
N TRP A 21 7.68 14.19 -3.51
CA TRP A 21 8.72 14.11 -4.54
C TRP A 21 8.20 14.43 -5.95
N ASN A 22 7.61 15.62 -6.10
CA ASN A 22 6.90 16.05 -7.32
C ASN A 22 7.77 16.82 -8.33
N ALA A 23 9.04 17.07 -8.01
CA ALA A 23 9.98 17.80 -8.83
C ALA A 23 11.41 17.23 -8.64
N PRO A 24 12.41 17.69 -9.41
CA PRO A 24 13.79 17.24 -9.23
C PRO A 24 14.26 17.43 -7.78
N LEU A 25 14.77 16.36 -7.16
CA LEU A 25 15.07 16.31 -5.73
C LEU A 25 15.98 17.46 -5.27
N SER A 26 17.01 17.77 -6.05
CA SER A 26 17.95 18.87 -5.74
C SER A 26 17.27 20.24 -5.58
N LYS A 27 16.22 20.52 -6.37
CA LYS A 27 15.45 21.77 -6.26
C LYS A 27 14.58 21.77 -5.01
N LEU A 28 13.97 20.63 -4.71
CA LEU A 28 13.08 20.45 -3.56
C LEU A 28 13.85 20.57 -2.24
N ILE A 29 15.00 19.92 -2.11
CA ILE A 29 15.85 20.00 -0.91
C ILE A 29 16.19 21.46 -0.61
N GLY A 30 16.71 22.19 -1.61
CA GLY A 30 17.09 23.58 -1.41
C GLY A 30 15.91 24.46 -0.99
N ALA A 31 14.72 24.23 -1.54
CA ALA A 31 13.52 24.99 -1.18
C ALA A 31 13.01 24.62 0.22
N ALA A 32 12.92 23.33 0.55
CA ALA A 32 12.43 22.84 1.82
C ALA A 32 13.33 23.28 2.98
N THR A 33 14.65 23.08 2.88
CA THR A 33 15.60 23.45 3.96
C THR A 33 15.64 24.95 4.23
N ARG A 34 15.40 25.81 3.23
CA ARG A 34 15.31 27.27 3.46
C ARG A 34 14.06 27.68 4.25
N ASN A 35 12.99 26.90 4.11
CA ASN A 35 11.68 27.21 4.66
C ASN A 35 11.41 26.52 6.00
N ASP A 36 12.28 25.59 6.40
CA ASP A 36 12.19 24.77 7.62
C ASP A 36 12.39 25.55 8.95
N GLY A 37 12.69 26.84 8.89
CA GLY A 37 12.80 27.72 10.06
C GLY A 37 11.80 28.89 10.08
N SER A 38 10.82 28.88 9.17
CA SER A 38 9.82 29.97 9.06
C SER A 38 8.57 29.69 9.90
N GLU A 39 8.00 30.71 10.57
CA GLU A 39 6.73 30.55 11.29
C GLU A 39 5.64 30.04 10.34
N GLY A 40 5.20 28.79 10.52
CA GLY A 40 4.07 28.26 9.78
C GLY A 40 3.73 26.80 10.12
N PRO A 41 2.60 26.29 9.57
CA PRO A 41 2.12 24.94 9.85
C PRO A 41 3.08 23.83 9.39
N SER A 42 3.21 22.80 10.22
CA SER A 42 3.85 21.55 9.86
C SER A 42 3.11 20.83 8.74
N VAL A 43 3.84 20.05 7.94
CA VAL A 43 3.30 19.19 6.90
C VAL A 43 3.33 17.75 7.40
N ARG A 44 2.22 17.03 7.22
CA ARG A 44 2.12 15.63 7.63
C ARG A 44 2.72 14.69 6.59
N LEU A 45 3.58 13.79 7.02
CA LEU A 45 4.01 12.64 6.24
C LEU A 45 3.01 11.50 6.43
N GLU A 46 2.32 11.11 5.36
CA GLU A 46 1.34 10.02 5.36
C GLU A 46 1.90 8.76 4.71
N ARG A 47 1.43 7.58 5.13
CA ARG A 47 1.81 6.29 4.50
C ARG A 47 1.56 6.29 2.99
N SER A 48 0.43 6.86 2.56
CA SER A 48 0.02 6.99 1.15
C SER A 48 1.06 7.76 0.32
N ALA A 49 1.62 8.84 0.85
CA ALA A 49 2.63 9.63 0.17
C ALA A 49 3.95 8.86 0.01
N VAL A 50 4.35 8.11 1.05
CA VAL A 50 5.55 7.25 0.96
C VAL A 50 5.34 6.12 -0.03
N VAL A 51 4.17 5.48 -0.01
CA VAL A 51 3.82 4.41 -0.95
C VAL A 51 3.87 4.91 -2.40
N ASP A 52 3.31 6.10 -2.70
CA ASP A 52 3.39 6.70 -4.04
C ASP A 52 4.84 6.92 -4.49
N VAL A 53 5.70 7.47 -3.61
CA VAL A 53 7.13 7.66 -3.89
C VAL A 53 7.82 6.32 -4.19
N LEU A 54 7.55 5.28 -3.39
CA LEU A 54 8.14 3.96 -3.58
C LEU A 54 7.65 3.30 -4.87
N GLN A 55 6.36 3.41 -5.19
CA GLN A 55 5.77 2.89 -6.43
C GLN A 55 6.42 3.55 -7.64
N ARG A 56 6.64 4.87 -7.59
CA ARG A 56 7.34 5.63 -8.65
C ARG A 56 8.83 5.28 -8.76
N CYS A 57 9.47 4.89 -7.66
CA CYS A 57 10.84 4.34 -7.72
C CYS A 57 10.85 2.94 -8.37
N VAL A 58 9.84 2.11 -8.11
CA VAL A 58 9.71 0.78 -8.71
C VAL A 58 9.36 0.85 -10.20
N SER A 59 8.50 1.78 -10.62
CA SER A 59 8.14 2.01 -12.02
C SER A 59 9.27 2.65 -12.84
N GLY A 60 10.25 3.27 -12.18
CA GLY A 60 11.35 4.00 -12.81
C GLY A 60 11.04 5.48 -13.12
N ASP A 61 9.90 6.00 -12.66
CA ASP A 61 9.55 7.42 -12.77
C ASP A 61 10.41 8.31 -11.85
N LEU A 62 10.88 7.73 -10.74
CA LEU A 62 11.85 8.34 -9.84
C LEU A 62 13.14 7.52 -9.80
N ARG A 63 14.26 8.22 -9.59
CA ARG A 63 15.57 7.60 -9.49
C ARG A 63 15.73 6.95 -8.12
N LEU A 64 15.79 5.62 -8.09
CA LEU A 64 15.97 4.84 -6.86
C LEU A 64 17.22 5.24 -6.06
N GLU A 65 18.30 5.64 -6.74
CA GLU A 65 19.55 6.08 -6.10
C GLU A 65 19.41 7.37 -5.25
N ASP A 66 18.39 8.18 -5.54
CA ASP A 66 18.13 9.45 -4.84
C ASP A 66 17.24 9.22 -3.58
N LEU A 67 16.66 8.02 -3.42
CA LEU A 67 15.72 7.70 -2.35
C LEU A 67 16.33 7.78 -0.94
N PRO A 68 17.60 7.35 -0.70
CA PRO A 68 18.25 7.56 0.59
C PRO A 68 18.40 9.04 0.96
N GLU A 69 18.73 9.89 -0.01
CA GLU A 69 18.86 11.33 0.22
C GLU A 69 17.51 11.97 0.54
N TRP A 70 16.46 11.61 -0.21
CA TRP A 70 15.10 12.04 0.07
C TRP A 70 14.66 11.68 1.50
N ALA A 71 14.86 10.43 1.91
CA ALA A 71 14.49 9.96 3.25
C ALA A 71 15.28 10.69 4.35
N ARG A 72 16.59 10.92 4.11
CA ARG A 72 17.46 11.65 5.04
C ARG A 72 17.00 13.08 5.24
N VAL A 73 16.62 13.79 4.17
CA VAL A 73 16.14 15.17 4.29
C VAL A 73 14.78 15.22 4.96
N ALA A 74 13.87 14.30 4.63
CA ALA A 74 12.55 14.23 5.30
C ALA A 74 12.67 14.04 6.83
N LEU A 75 13.66 13.28 7.31
CA LEU A 75 13.95 13.11 8.75
C LEU A 75 14.51 14.35 9.44
N GLN A 76 15.13 15.26 8.69
CA GLN A 76 15.84 16.42 9.24
C GLN A 76 14.98 17.67 9.31
N LEU A 77 13.81 17.66 8.66
CA LEU A 77 12.94 18.82 8.60
C LEU A 77 12.10 18.91 9.88
N ASP A 78 12.23 20.01 10.61
CA ASP A 78 11.51 20.28 11.86
C ASP A 78 9.99 20.38 11.63
N HIS A 79 9.57 20.82 10.45
CA HIS A 79 8.15 20.97 10.08
C HIS A 79 7.52 19.74 9.44
N VAL A 80 8.17 18.57 9.48
CA VAL A 80 7.57 17.30 9.03
C VAL A 80 7.05 16.52 10.23
N GLU A 81 5.74 16.35 10.31
CA GLU A 81 5.08 15.62 11.39
C GLU A 81 4.58 14.25 10.92
N ILE A 82 4.68 13.26 11.80
CA ILE A 82 4.10 11.93 11.59
C ILE A 82 2.99 11.73 12.63
N ALA A 83 1.86 11.18 12.21
CA ALA A 83 0.77 10.84 13.13
C ALA A 83 1.22 9.78 14.14
N GLU A 84 0.75 9.87 15.39
CA GLU A 84 1.12 8.92 16.46
C GLU A 84 0.87 7.45 16.07
N ALA A 85 -0.20 7.18 15.32
CA ALA A 85 -0.53 5.84 14.82
C ALA A 85 0.51 5.25 13.84
N ASP A 86 1.33 6.10 13.21
CA ASP A 86 2.25 5.73 12.14
C ASP A 86 3.73 6.01 12.49
N VAL A 87 3.98 6.64 13.65
CA VAL A 87 5.30 7.17 14.00
C VAL A 87 6.39 6.10 13.99
N ASP A 88 6.14 4.93 14.59
CA ASP A 88 7.12 3.86 14.66
C ASP A 88 7.46 3.32 13.27
N LEU A 89 6.43 3.07 12.46
CA LEU A 89 6.57 2.47 11.14
C LEU A 89 7.27 3.40 10.14
N LEU A 90 6.83 4.66 10.06
CA LEU A 90 7.39 5.62 9.12
C LEU A 90 8.79 6.08 9.55
N THR A 91 9.04 6.20 10.85
CA THR A 91 10.39 6.52 11.36
C THR A 91 11.37 5.37 11.10
N GLU A 92 10.95 4.11 11.30
CA GLU A 92 11.75 2.94 10.94
C GLU A 92 12.09 2.93 9.44
N PHE A 93 11.09 3.13 8.58
CA PHE A 93 11.26 3.21 7.14
C PHE A 93 12.31 4.26 6.77
N LEU A 94 12.11 5.50 7.22
CA LEU A 94 12.99 6.61 6.88
C LEU A 94 14.43 6.37 7.37
N HIS A 95 14.61 5.86 8.59
CA HIS A 95 15.94 5.56 9.13
C HIS A 95 16.66 4.48 8.33
N ARG A 96 15.95 3.40 7.99
CA ARG A 96 16.57 2.29 7.25
C ARG A 96 16.93 2.68 5.83
N VAL A 97 16.07 3.42 5.15
CA VAL A 97 16.28 3.88 3.77
C VAL A 97 17.36 4.96 3.69
N SER A 98 17.43 5.86 4.67
CA SER A 98 18.45 6.93 4.70
C SER A 98 19.86 6.46 5.03
N SER A 99 20.03 5.22 5.55
CA SER A 99 21.31 4.68 6.01
C SER A 99 21.67 3.34 5.33
N PRO A 100 21.80 3.29 3.99
CA PRO A 100 22.06 2.05 3.25
C PRO A 100 23.38 1.37 3.64
N GLU A 101 24.34 2.11 4.19
CA GLU A 101 25.58 1.57 4.74
C GLU A 101 25.37 0.70 5.98
N LEU A 102 24.27 0.89 6.72
CA LEU A 102 23.92 0.10 7.90
C LEU A 102 22.93 -1.03 7.59
N PHE A 103 22.02 -0.81 6.62
CA PHE A 103 20.90 -1.71 6.36
C PHE A 103 20.92 -2.41 4.99
N GLY A 104 21.93 -2.12 4.17
CA GLY A 104 22.06 -2.64 2.81
C GLY A 104 21.54 -1.66 1.76
N ALA A 105 21.93 -1.89 0.50
CA ALA A 105 21.50 -1.07 -0.62
C ALA A 105 19.97 -1.09 -0.78
N VAL A 106 19.40 0.08 -1.07
CA VAL A 106 17.97 0.20 -1.35
C VAL A 106 17.73 -0.28 -2.78
N THR A 107 17.04 -1.41 -2.92
CA THR A 107 16.68 -2.03 -4.20
C THR A 107 15.18 -1.94 -4.46
N THR A 108 14.74 -2.24 -5.68
CA THR A 108 13.30 -2.36 -6.02
C THR A 108 12.59 -3.39 -5.13
N ASP A 109 13.27 -4.47 -4.73
CA ASP A 109 12.73 -5.48 -3.82
C ASP A 109 12.51 -4.91 -2.42
N VAL A 110 13.46 -4.09 -1.93
CA VAL A 110 13.33 -3.38 -0.66
C VAL A 110 12.16 -2.38 -0.71
N CYS A 111 12.02 -1.62 -1.80
CA CYS A 111 10.87 -0.71 -1.99
C CYS A 111 9.55 -1.48 -2.00
N THR A 112 9.49 -2.60 -2.72
CA THR A 112 8.30 -3.46 -2.79
C THR A 112 7.93 -4.02 -1.42
N ALA A 113 8.93 -4.47 -0.64
CA ALA A 113 8.72 -4.93 0.73
C ALA A 113 8.16 -3.82 1.64
N TRP A 114 8.64 -2.59 1.49
CA TRP A 114 8.13 -1.45 2.25
C TRP A 114 6.73 -1.02 1.84
N ILE A 115 6.40 -1.01 0.54
CA ILE A 115 5.03 -0.76 0.06
C ILE A 115 4.05 -1.69 0.77
N ARG A 116 4.36 -3.00 0.79
CA ARG A 116 3.53 -4.03 1.45
C ARG A 116 3.33 -3.80 2.95
N ARG A 117 4.35 -3.27 3.63
CA ARG A 117 4.30 -2.99 5.08
C ARG A 117 3.58 -1.67 5.40
N LEU A 118 3.64 -0.71 4.46
CA LEU A 118 3.09 0.64 4.63
C LEU A 118 1.62 0.74 4.21
N GLU A 119 1.20 -0.03 3.21
CA GLU A 119 -0.21 -0.18 2.91
C GLU A 119 -0.91 -0.88 4.09
N PRO A 120 -2.05 -0.38 4.57
CA PRO A 120 -2.85 -1.15 5.51
C PRO A 120 -3.20 -2.50 4.88
N PRO A 121 -3.42 -3.56 5.67
CA PRO A 121 -3.92 -4.82 5.13
C PRO A 121 -5.13 -4.47 4.27
N VAL A 122 -5.06 -4.87 3.00
CA VAL A 122 -6.16 -4.70 2.07
C VAL A 122 -7.38 -5.28 2.79
N SER A 123 -8.37 -4.43 3.09
CA SER A 123 -9.65 -4.95 3.54
C SER A 123 -10.06 -5.98 2.51
N LEU A 124 -10.31 -7.22 2.94
CA LEU A 124 -10.64 -8.33 2.04
C LEU A 124 -11.62 -7.82 0.96
N PRO A 125 -11.38 -8.17 -0.31
CA PRO A 125 -12.19 -7.65 -1.39
C PRO A 125 -13.67 -8.00 -1.15
N ASP A 126 -14.54 -7.02 -1.39
CA ASP A 126 -15.97 -7.15 -1.13
C ASP A 126 -16.61 -8.03 -2.20
N GLU A 127 -16.95 -9.27 -1.82
CA GLU A 127 -17.61 -10.27 -2.66
C GLU A 127 -18.88 -9.74 -3.35
N THR A 128 -19.58 -8.79 -2.72
CA THR A 128 -20.85 -8.27 -3.23
C THR A 128 -20.68 -7.39 -4.48
N ARG A 129 -19.43 -6.96 -4.76
CA ARG A 129 -19.06 -6.11 -5.91
C ARG A 129 -18.62 -6.91 -7.14
N VAL A 130 -18.58 -8.24 -7.06
CA VAL A 130 -18.11 -9.08 -8.16
C VAL A 130 -19.27 -9.36 -9.11
N GLU A 131 -19.41 -8.55 -10.17
CA GLU A 131 -20.54 -8.64 -11.11
C GLU A 131 -20.15 -9.23 -12.47
N THR A 132 -18.86 -9.16 -12.81
CA THR A 132 -18.34 -9.63 -14.09
C THR A 132 -17.21 -10.64 -13.92
N ARG A 133 -16.84 -11.28 -15.03
CA ARG A 133 -15.66 -12.15 -15.08
C ARG A 133 -14.39 -11.39 -14.73
N GLU A 134 -14.26 -10.16 -15.22
CA GLU A 134 -13.12 -9.29 -14.98
C GLU A 134 -13.01 -8.90 -13.51
N ASP A 135 -14.15 -8.64 -12.85
CA ASP A 135 -14.16 -8.38 -11.40
C ASP A 135 -13.74 -9.63 -10.62
N PHE A 136 -14.17 -10.82 -11.05
CA PHE A 136 -13.79 -12.06 -10.39
C PHE A 136 -12.29 -12.37 -10.55
N VAL A 137 -11.70 -12.07 -11.72
CA VAL A 137 -10.25 -12.17 -11.90
C VAL A 137 -9.51 -11.24 -10.95
N ARG A 138 -9.93 -9.97 -10.87
CA ARG A 138 -9.32 -8.99 -9.95
C ARG A 138 -9.45 -9.44 -8.49
N PHE A 139 -10.62 -9.95 -8.11
CA PHE A 139 -10.88 -10.50 -6.78
C PHE A 139 -9.90 -11.64 -6.44
N LEU A 140 -9.66 -12.57 -7.37
CA LEU A 140 -8.70 -13.66 -7.15
C LEU A 140 -7.25 -13.17 -7.04
N GLU A 141 -6.87 -12.17 -7.83
CA GLU A 141 -5.55 -11.54 -7.74
C GLU A 141 -5.36 -10.85 -6.38
N GLU A 142 -6.38 -10.13 -5.90
CA GLU A 142 -6.40 -9.50 -4.58
C GLU A 142 -6.35 -10.54 -3.44
N MET A 143 -7.07 -11.66 -3.55
CA MET A 143 -7.00 -12.77 -2.59
C MET A 143 -5.63 -13.46 -2.59
N LEU A 144 -4.99 -13.62 -3.76
CA LEU A 144 -3.64 -14.18 -3.84
C LEU A 144 -2.61 -13.24 -3.21
N ILE A 145 -2.76 -11.92 -3.45
CA ILE A 145 -1.96 -10.90 -2.78
C ILE A 145 -2.18 -11.03 -1.27
N ASP A 146 -3.41 -11.10 -0.77
CA ASP A 146 -3.68 -11.26 0.66
C ASP A 146 -3.00 -12.51 1.25
N LEU A 147 -3.14 -13.68 0.61
CA LEU A 147 -2.49 -14.92 1.06
C LEU A 147 -0.95 -14.82 1.09
N GLN A 148 -0.35 -14.16 0.10
CA GLN A 148 1.11 -14.00 0.05
C GLN A 148 1.65 -13.08 1.15
N HIS A 149 0.83 -12.11 1.58
CA HIS A 149 1.25 -11.07 2.53
C HIS A 149 0.84 -11.37 3.97
N ASN A 150 -0.30 -12.04 4.17
CA ASN A 150 -0.89 -12.34 5.47
C ASN A 150 -1.21 -13.85 5.63
N PRO A 151 -0.28 -14.78 5.35
CA PRO A 151 -0.56 -16.22 5.36
C PRO A 151 -1.00 -16.74 6.73
N GLU A 152 -0.60 -16.09 7.82
CA GLU A 152 -1.01 -16.40 9.20
C GLU A 152 -2.48 -16.05 9.49
N GLU A 153 -3.11 -15.21 8.68
CA GLU A 153 -4.54 -14.90 8.79
C GLU A 153 -5.43 -15.86 7.99
N TRP A 154 -4.82 -16.80 7.25
CA TRP A 154 -5.51 -17.84 6.52
C TRP A 154 -5.49 -19.13 7.32
N GLU A 155 -6.67 -19.66 7.65
CA GLU A 155 -6.78 -21.01 8.25
C GLU A 155 -6.34 -22.08 7.25
N ASN A 156 -6.53 -21.82 5.95
CA ASN A 156 -6.22 -22.74 4.86
C ASN A 156 -5.18 -22.19 3.86
N PRO A 157 -3.91 -21.96 4.26
CA PRO A 157 -2.93 -21.24 3.43
C PRO A 157 -2.30 -22.08 2.31
N THR A 158 -2.48 -23.41 2.32
CA THR A 158 -1.94 -24.31 1.28
C THR A 158 -3.00 -24.64 0.23
N LEU A 159 -2.59 -24.92 -1.01
CA LEU A 159 -3.51 -25.36 -2.06
C LEU A 159 -4.35 -26.57 -1.62
N LYS A 160 -3.74 -27.52 -0.88
CA LYS A 160 -4.44 -28.70 -0.38
C LYS A 160 -5.54 -28.31 0.62
N SER A 161 -5.19 -27.59 1.69
CA SER A 161 -6.15 -27.17 2.73
C SER A 161 -7.25 -26.29 2.14
N PHE A 162 -6.90 -25.39 1.22
CA PHE A 162 -7.84 -24.51 0.56
C PHE A 162 -8.86 -25.28 -0.29
N LEU A 163 -8.42 -26.24 -1.10
CA LEU A 163 -9.31 -27.08 -1.90
C LEU A 163 -10.19 -27.99 -1.03
N ASP A 164 -9.65 -28.53 0.08
CA ASP A 164 -10.41 -29.34 1.04
C ASP A 164 -11.55 -28.50 1.67
N ALA A 165 -11.24 -27.30 2.16
CA ALA A 165 -12.20 -26.36 2.74
C ALA A 165 -13.25 -25.87 1.72
N TRP A 166 -12.80 -25.53 0.51
CA TRP A 166 -13.70 -25.10 -0.56
C TRP A 166 -14.71 -26.19 -0.92
N ALA A 167 -14.26 -27.45 -1.06
CA ALA A 167 -15.15 -28.58 -1.32
C ALA A 167 -16.17 -28.80 -0.18
N ALA A 168 -15.72 -28.69 1.08
CA ALA A 168 -16.60 -28.81 2.24
C ALA A 168 -17.68 -27.72 2.26
N TRP A 169 -17.31 -26.47 1.99
CA TRP A 169 -18.24 -25.34 1.97
C TRP A 169 -19.24 -25.44 0.81
N VAL A 170 -18.79 -25.79 -0.40
CA VAL A 170 -19.67 -26.03 -1.55
C VAL A 170 -20.66 -27.15 -1.25
N GLY A 171 -20.24 -28.22 -0.58
CA GLY A 171 -21.14 -29.29 -0.11
C GLY A 171 -22.16 -28.80 0.93
N ALA A 172 -21.86 -27.74 1.67
CA ALA A 172 -22.74 -27.14 2.66
C ALA A 172 -23.70 -26.09 2.10
N LEU A 173 -23.55 -25.66 0.84
CA LEU A 173 -24.39 -24.65 0.17
C LEU A 173 -25.89 -24.83 0.37
N PRO A 174 -26.48 -26.04 0.17
CA PRO A 174 -27.92 -26.21 0.34
C PRO A 174 -28.39 -25.89 1.75
N ARG A 175 -27.59 -26.25 2.77
CA ARG A 175 -27.89 -25.96 4.19
C ARG A 175 -27.75 -24.46 4.48
N TRP A 176 -26.79 -23.80 3.85
CA TRP A 176 -26.55 -22.36 4.00
C TRP A 176 -27.69 -21.51 3.43
N TYR A 177 -28.23 -21.88 2.26
CA TYR A 177 -29.45 -21.28 1.69
C TYR A 177 -30.70 -21.56 2.53
N ALA A 178 -30.90 -22.83 2.94
CA ALA A 178 -32.04 -23.22 3.77
C ALA A 178 -32.11 -22.44 5.10
N LYS A 179 -30.96 -22.17 5.73
CA LYS A 179 -30.89 -21.35 6.97
C LYS A 179 -31.34 -19.90 6.77
N ARG A 180 -31.19 -19.35 5.57
CA ARG A 180 -31.57 -17.96 5.23
C ARG A 180 -32.97 -17.85 4.66
N GLY A 181 -33.66 -18.98 4.43
CA GLY A 181 -34.97 -19.01 3.80
C GLY A 181 -34.92 -18.60 2.33
N GLU A 182 -33.75 -18.71 1.70
CA GLU A 182 -33.51 -18.37 0.30
C GLU A 182 -33.53 -19.64 -0.56
N GLU A 183 -34.03 -19.54 -1.79
CA GLU A 183 -33.89 -20.60 -2.78
C GLU A 183 -32.46 -20.61 -3.32
N MET A 184 -31.88 -21.81 -3.41
CA MET A 184 -30.55 -21.97 -3.99
C MET A 184 -30.65 -21.82 -5.52
N PRO A 185 -29.80 -20.99 -6.15
CA PRO A 185 -29.83 -20.82 -7.60
C PRO A 185 -29.31 -22.08 -8.31
N ASP A 186 -29.82 -22.34 -9.51
CA ASP A 186 -29.37 -23.45 -10.36
C ASP A 186 -27.95 -23.26 -10.91
N GLN A 187 -27.47 -22.02 -10.99
CA GLN A 187 -26.12 -21.66 -11.41
C GLN A 187 -25.56 -20.60 -10.46
N PRO A 188 -24.27 -20.69 -10.07
CA PRO A 188 -23.64 -19.65 -9.29
C PRO A 188 -23.45 -18.39 -10.12
N ASP A 189 -23.69 -17.22 -9.51
CA ASP A 189 -23.21 -15.95 -10.05
C ASP A 189 -21.78 -15.67 -9.58
N TRP A 190 -21.18 -14.59 -10.10
CA TRP A 190 -19.81 -14.22 -9.75
C TRP A 190 -19.66 -13.86 -8.26
N LYS A 191 -20.71 -13.34 -7.63
CA LYS A 191 -20.75 -13.03 -6.19
C LYS A 191 -20.67 -14.30 -5.35
N LEU A 192 -21.44 -15.33 -5.72
CA LEU A 192 -21.39 -16.61 -5.04
C LEU A 192 -20.04 -17.30 -5.24
N LEU A 193 -19.42 -17.19 -6.42
CA LEU A 193 -18.06 -17.69 -6.65
C LEU A 193 -17.02 -16.95 -5.78
N ALA A 194 -17.12 -15.64 -5.64
CA ALA A 194 -16.26 -14.87 -4.73
C ALA A 194 -16.47 -15.29 -3.26
N ALA A 195 -17.72 -15.45 -2.83
CA ALA A 195 -18.06 -15.93 -1.50
C ALA A 195 -17.51 -17.32 -1.17
N MET A 196 -17.51 -18.21 -2.17
CA MET A 196 -16.88 -19.52 -2.01
C MET A 196 -15.38 -19.43 -1.71
N VAL A 197 -14.66 -18.54 -2.40
CA VAL A 197 -13.22 -18.33 -2.24
C VAL A 197 -12.92 -17.74 -0.87
N SER A 198 -13.67 -16.71 -0.45
CA SER A 198 -13.55 -16.12 0.89
C SER A 198 -13.86 -17.13 1.99
N ALA A 199 -14.89 -17.97 1.82
CA ALA A 199 -15.22 -18.99 2.80
C ALA A 199 -14.08 -20.02 2.93
N ALA A 200 -13.51 -20.46 1.80
CA ALA A 200 -12.41 -21.42 1.81
C ALA A 200 -11.15 -20.91 2.54
N ARG A 201 -10.95 -19.60 2.68
CA ARG A 201 -9.88 -19.01 3.51
C ARG A 201 -9.99 -19.36 5.00
N ILE A 202 -11.21 -19.48 5.53
CA ILE A 202 -11.49 -19.56 6.98
C ILE A 202 -12.26 -20.81 7.42
N TYR A 203 -12.79 -21.59 6.49
CA TYR A 203 -13.65 -22.74 6.80
C TYR A 203 -12.82 -23.96 7.20
N GLU A 204 -13.10 -24.53 8.39
CA GLU A 204 -12.43 -25.73 8.94
C GLU A 204 -12.85 -27.05 8.27
#